data_AF-Q3M9N6-F1
#
_entry.id   AF-Q3M9N6-F1
#
_cell.length_a   1.000
_cell.length_b   1.000
_cell.length_c   1.000
_cell.angle_alpha   90.00
_cell.angle_beta   90.00
_cell.angle_gamma   90.00
#
_symmetry.space_group_name_H-M   'P 1'
#
loop_
_entity.id
_entity.type
_entity.pdbx_description
1 polymer ?
#
loop_
_entity_poly.entity_id
_entity_poly.type
_entity_poly.pdbx_seq_one_letter_code
_entity_poly.pdbx_strand_id
1 'polypeptide(L)'
;MSIQVYGIPNCGTCKKAFNWLQAHKVDYEFINTKENPPTRENIQNWVKSLGSTPMRNTSGQSYRALGEEKKNWTDEQWIEEFAKDAMLLKRPLFVKDGIAVAVGFRDEKVIQEKLGF
;
A
#
# COMPACT_ATOMS: atom_id res chain seq x y z
N MET A 1 10.68 -3.22 16.73
CA MET A 1 9.69 -3.48 15.66
C MET A 1 9.37 -2.15 15.03
N SER A 2 9.56 -2.03 13.72
CA SER A 2 9.22 -0.82 12.97
C SER A 2 7.99 -1.09 12.10
N ILE A 3 6.95 -0.27 12.26
CA ILE A 3 5.75 -0.31 11.42
C ILE A 3 5.73 0.98 10.61
N GLN A 4 5.68 0.86 9.30
CA GLN A 4 5.51 1.97 8.38
C GLN A 4 4.17 1.83 7.66
N VAL A 5 3.45 2.94 7.57
CA VAL A 5 2.16 3.01 6.89
C VAL A 5 2.27 3.99 5.73
N TYR A 6 2.22 3.47 4.51
CA TYR A 6 2.30 4.27 3.30
C TYR A 6 0.89 4.65 2.83
N GLY A 7 0.68 5.93 2.53
CA GLY A 7 -0.62 6.40 2.05
C GLY A 7 -0.66 7.90 1.75
N ILE A 8 -1.85 8.48 1.79
CA ILE A 8 -2.06 9.94 1.68
C ILE A 8 -2.99 10.37 2.81
N PRO A 9 -2.73 11.52 3.47
CA PRO A 9 -3.52 11.97 4.62
C PRO A 9 -5.02 12.15 4.34
N ASN A 10 -5.39 12.54 3.10
CA ASN A 10 -6.78 12.77 2.72
C ASN A 10 -7.52 11.52 2.22
N CYS A 11 -6.93 10.33 2.34
CA CYS A 11 -7.61 9.07 2.00
C CYS A 11 -8.47 8.59 3.18
N GLY A 12 -9.77 8.38 2.96
CA GLY A 12 -10.69 7.90 4.00
C GLY A 12 -10.28 6.57 4.63
N THR A 13 -9.79 5.62 3.82
CA THR A 13 -9.29 4.32 4.30
C THR A 13 -8.01 4.47 5.13
N CYS A 14 -7.12 5.41 4.78
CA CYS A 14 -5.94 5.71 5.59
C CYS A 14 -6.32 6.31 6.95
N LYS A 15 -7.25 7.26 6.98
CA LYS A 15 -7.75 7.85 8.24
C LYS A 15 -8.34 6.78 9.18
N LYS A 16 -9.09 5.82 8.63
CA LYS A 16 -9.61 4.68 9.41
C LYS A 16 -8.48 3.84 10.02
N ALA A 17 -7.46 3.52 9.22
CA ALA A 17 -6.30 2.78 9.70
C ALA A 17 -5.54 3.54 10.80
N PHE A 18 -5.31 4.84 10.65
CA PHE A 18 -4.61 5.66 11.65
C PHE A 18 -5.36 5.69 12.97
N ASN A 19 -6.67 5.96 12.93
CA ASN A 19 -7.51 5.96 14.13
C ASN A 19 -7.49 4.60 14.83
N TRP A 20 -7.53 3.51 14.06
CA TRP A 20 -7.48 2.16 14.61
C TRP A 20 -6.13 1.83 15.25
N LEU A 21 -5.01 2.16 14.58
CA LEU A 21 -3.65 1.98 15.14
C LEU A 21 -3.47 2.79 16.43
N GLN A 22 -3.95 4.04 16.43
CA GLN A 22 -3.91 4.91 17.61
C GLN A 22 -4.74 4.33 18.77
N ALA A 23 -5.95 3.82 18.50
CA ALA A 23 -6.80 3.20 19.52
C ALA A 23 -6.14 1.96 20.16
N HIS A 24 -5.32 1.23 19.40
CA HIS A 24 -4.57 0.07 19.87
C HIS A 24 -3.16 0.42 20.39
N LYS A 25 -2.82 1.71 20.45
CA LYS A 25 -1.51 2.21 20.91
C LYS A 25 -0.33 1.58 20.16
N VAL A 26 -0.50 1.42 18.85
CA VAL A 26 0.54 0.89 17.96
C VAL A 26 1.35 2.06 17.45
N ASP A 27 2.64 2.09 17.76
CA ASP A 27 3.57 3.06 17.18
C ASP A 27 3.82 2.74 15.69
N TYR A 28 3.74 3.77 14.85
CA TYR A 28 4.01 3.64 13.42
C TYR A 28 4.55 4.95 12.83
N GLU A 29 5.32 4.83 11.76
CA GLU A 29 5.73 5.94 10.91
C GLU A 29 4.78 6.07 9.72
N PHE A 30 4.17 7.24 9.53
CA PHE A 30 3.36 7.51 8.35
C PHE A 30 4.22 8.11 7.23
N ILE A 31 4.13 7.52 6.04
CA ILE A 31 4.82 8.00 4.84
C ILE A 31 3.78 8.44 3.82
N ASN A 32 3.77 9.75 3.53
CA ASN A 32 2.93 10.30 2.48
C ASN A 32 3.53 9.98 1.10
N THR A 33 2.94 9.03 0.38
CA THR A 33 3.42 8.57 -0.94
C THR A 33 3.29 9.63 -2.04
N LYS A 34 2.58 10.73 -1.79
CA LYS A 34 2.50 11.86 -2.73
C LYS A 34 3.67 12.83 -2.58
N GLU A 35 4.12 13.04 -1.34
CA GLU A 35 5.25 13.93 -1.03
C GLU A 35 6.58 13.18 -1.10
N ASN A 36 6.57 11.94 -0.65
CA ASN A 36 7.71 11.03 -0.63
C ASN A 36 7.34 9.77 -1.43
N PRO A 37 7.34 9.85 -2.77
CA PRO A 37 7.01 8.72 -3.61
C PRO A 37 7.97 7.55 -3.36
N PRO A 38 7.47 6.31 -3.26
CA PRO A 38 8.32 5.15 -3.04
C PRO A 38 9.22 4.88 -4.24
N THR A 39 10.43 4.40 -3.99
CA THR A 39 11.34 4.04 -5.08
C THR A 39 10.88 2.76 -5.78
N ARG A 40 11.37 2.52 -7.00
CA ARG A 40 11.16 1.25 -7.71
C ARG A 40 11.58 0.05 -6.87
N GLU A 41 12.70 0.15 -6.14
CA GLU A 41 13.17 -0.90 -5.24
C GLU A 41 12.19 -1.17 -4.09
N ASN A 42 11.62 -0.12 -3.48
CA ASN A 42 10.58 -0.31 -2.46
C ASN A 42 9.38 -1.07 -3.04
N ILE A 43 8.89 -0.63 -4.21
CA ILE A 43 7.76 -1.26 -4.90
C ILE A 43 8.05 -2.71 -5.25
N GLN A 44 9.25 -3.00 -5.79
CA GLN A 44 9.68 -4.34 -6.12
C GLN A 44 9.67 -5.25 -4.89
N ASN A 45 10.15 -4.76 -3.74
CA ASN A 45 10.12 -5.52 -2.49
C ASN A 45 8.69 -5.79 -2.00
N TRP A 46 7.79 -4.81 -2.17
CA TRP A 46 6.39 -4.98 -1.80
C TRP A 46 5.67 -5.98 -2.71
N VAL A 47 5.88 -5.89 -4.02
CA VAL A 47 5.33 -6.81 -5.00
C VAL A 47 5.89 -8.22 -4.80
N LYS A 48 7.17 -8.36 -4.44
CA LYS A 48 7.75 -9.66 -4.07
C LYS A 48 7.06 -10.28 -2.85
N SER A 49 6.57 -9.46 -1.91
CA SER A 49 5.95 -9.93 -0.67
C SER A 49 4.46 -10.21 -0.80
N LEU A 50 3.73 -9.38 -1.56
CA LEU A 50 2.26 -9.40 -1.63
C LEU A 50 1.71 -9.77 -3.02
N GLY A 51 2.54 -9.73 -4.06
CA GLY A 51 2.13 -9.73 -5.46
C GLY A 51 1.60 -8.36 -5.92
N SER A 52 1.58 -8.11 -7.23
CA SER A 52 1.08 -6.83 -7.75
C SER A 52 -0.44 -6.69 -7.62
N THR A 53 -1.19 -7.77 -7.77
CA THR A 53 -2.66 -7.78 -7.81
C THR A 53 -3.31 -7.08 -6.60
N PRO A 54 -3.01 -7.43 -5.34
CA PRO A 54 -3.63 -6.77 -4.19
C PRO A 54 -3.21 -5.30 -4.05
N MET A 55 -2.07 -4.91 -4.62
CA MET A 55 -1.54 -3.54 -4.59
C MET A 55 -2.20 -2.60 -5.60
N ARG A 56 -3.00 -3.10 -6.54
CA ARG A 56 -3.68 -2.26 -7.54
C ARG A 56 -4.83 -1.47 -6.91
N ASN A 57 -4.82 -0.15 -7.07
CA ASN A 57 -5.91 0.74 -6.64
C ASN A 57 -7.07 0.72 -7.64
N THR A 58 -7.80 -0.39 -7.71
CA THR A 58 -8.88 -0.61 -8.69
C THR A 58 -10.03 0.40 -8.61
N SER A 59 -10.20 1.06 -7.45
CA SER A 59 -11.18 2.14 -7.26
C SER A 59 -10.72 3.51 -7.76
N GLY A 60 -9.42 3.70 -7.98
CA GLY A 60 -8.84 5.00 -8.33
C GLY A 60 -9.00 5.38 -9.80
N GLN A 61 -9.07 6.68 -10.08
CA GLN A 61 -9.14 7.20 -11.45
C GLN A 61 -7.92 6.82 -12.29
N SER A 62 -6.69 6.89 -11.75
CA SER A 62 -5.47 6.44 -12.45
C SER A 62 -5.60 5.02 -12.98
N TYR A 63 -6.09 4.08 -12.15
CA TYR A 63 -6.25 2.68 -12.56
C TYR A 63 -7.32 2.52 -13.66
N ARG A 64 -8.41 3.30 -13.56
CA ARG A 64 -9.49 3.29 -14.56
C ARG A 64 -9.07 3.94 -15.88
N ALA A 65 -8.13 4.87 -15.85
CA ALA A 65 -7.59 5.54 -17.03
C ALA A 65 -6.61 4.65 -17.83
N LEU A 66 -6.00 3.64 -17.18
CA LEU A 66 -5.19 2.65 -17.88
C LEU A 66 -6.04 1.84 -18.87
N GLY A 67 -5.45 1.46 -20.01
CA GLY A 67 -6.08 0.62 -21.04
C GLY A 67 -6.41 -0.81 -20.58
N GLU A 68 -7.03 -1.60 -21.45
CA GLU A 68 -7.38 -3.01 -21.13
C GLU A 68 -6.18 -3.94 -21.07
N GLU A 69 -5.07 -3.58 -21.71
CA GLU A 69 -3.81 -4.32 -21.72
C GLU A 69 -3.27 -4.64 -20.31
N LYS A 70 -3.59 -3.80 -19.33
CA LYS A 70 -3.20 -3.99 -17.92
C LYS A 70 -3.66 -5.31 -17.30
N LYS A 71 -4.68 -5.94 -17.89
CA LYS A 71 -5.20 -7.25 -17.46
C LYS A 71 -4.17 -8.36 -17.65
N ASN A 72 -3.26 -8.20 -18.63
CA ASN A 72 -2.25 -9.18 -19.00
C ASN A 72 -0.83 -8.80 -18.53
N TRP A 73 -0.68 -7.68 -17.82
CA TRP A 73 0.63 -7.23 -17.35
C TRP A 73 1.22 -8.18 -16.31
N THR A 74 2.53 -8.41 -16.45
CA THR A 74 3.34 -9.11 -15.46
C THR A 74 3.55 -8.27 -14.21
N ASP A 75 4.04 -8.89 -13.13
CA ASP A 75 4.44 -8.16 -11.93
C ASP A 75 5.52 -7.10 -12.23
N GLU A 76 6.45 -7.38 -13.13
CA GLU A 76 7.47 -6.42 -13.53
C GLU A 76 6.88 -5.19 -14.21
N GLN A 77 5.94 -5.37 -15.15
CA GLN A 77 5.22 -4.26 -15.78
C GLN A 77 4.42 -3.44 -14.76
N TRP A 78 3.80 -4.11 -13.78
CA TRP A 78 3.13 -3.40 -12.67
C TRP A 78 4.10 -2.62 -11.79
N ILE A 79 5.28 -3.17 -11.50
CA ILE A 79 6.32 -2.45 -10.73
C ILE A 79 6.73 -1.18 -11.47
N GLU A 80 6.97 -1.26 -12.78
CA GLU A 80 7.30 -0.09 -13.60
C GLU A 80 6.17 0.95 -13.55
N GLU A 81 4.93 0.52 -13.67
CA GLU A 81 3.80 1.44 -13.70
C GLU A 81 3.52 2.08 -12.34
N PHE A 82 3.64 1.32 -11.25
CA PHE A 82 3.56 1.87 -9.89
C PHE A 82 4.66 2.89 -9.60
N ALA A 83 5.86 2.71 -10.16
CA ALA A 83 6.97 3.64 -9.99
C ALA A 83 6.75 4.95 -10.76
N LYS A 84 5.98 4.92 -11.86
CA LYS A 84 5.58 6.12 -12.63
C LYS A 84 4.43 6.87 -11.96
N ASP A 85 3.42 6.15 -11.46
CA ASP A 85 2.26 6.76 -10.78
C ASP A 85 1.91 6.03 -9.47
N ALA A 86 2.31 6.63 -8.35
CA ALA A 86 1.99 6.14 -7.01
C ALA A 86 0.47 6.16 -6.70
N MET A 87 -0.38 6.83 -7.49
CA MET A 87 -1.84 6.78 -7.31
C MET A 87 -2.44 5.42 -7.70
N LEU A 88 -1.69 4.63 -8.48
CA LEU A 88 -2.03 3.24 -8.81
C LEU A 88 -1.84 2.30 -7.63
N LEU A 89 -1.05 2.68 -6.63
CA LEU A 89 -0.88 1.91 -5.40
C LEU A 89 -2.11 2.04 -4.49
N LYS A 90 -2.61 0.88 -4.07
CA LYS A 90 -3.67 0.75 -3.09
C LYS A 90 -3.13 1.16 -1.72
N ARG A 91 -3.97 1.84 -0.96
CA ARG A 91 -3.60 2.51 0.29
C ARG A 91 -4.64 2.20 1.37
N PRO A 92 -4.24 2.17 2.66
CA PRO A 92 -2.86 2.21 3.15
C PRO A 92 -2.08 0.91 2.83
N LEU A 93 -0.76 0.99 2.71
CA LEU A 93 0.13 -0.18 2.66
C LEU A 93 0.88 -0.26 3.99
N PHE A 94 0.93 -1.45 4.60
CA PHE A 94 1.59 -1.70 5.87
C PHE A 94 2.88 -2.47 5.64
N VAL A 95 3.97 -1.92 6.16
CA VAL A 95 5.29 -2.53 6.14
C VAL A 95 5.73 -2.75 7.58
N LYS A 96 6.13 -3.98 7.90
CA LYS A 96 6.65 -4.37 9.22
C LYS A 96 8.08 -4.85 9.04
N ASP A 97 9.01 -4.24 9.77
CA ASP A 97 10.43 -4.58 9.78
C ASP A 97 11.01 -4.68 8.34
N GLY A 98 10.62 -3.72 7.48
CA GLY A 98 11.05 -3.62 6.08
C GLY A 98 10.30 -4.52 5.08
N ILE A 99 9.37 -5.36 5.55
CA ILE A 99 8.60 -6.31 4.72
C ILE A 99 7.16 -5.84 4.59
N ALA A 100 6.61 -5.79 3.36
CA ALA A 100 5.20 -5.49 3.17
C ALA A 100 4.32 -6.66 3.65
N VAL A 101 3.41 -6.38 4.59
CA VAL A 101 2.60 -7.43 5.25
C VAL A 101 1.12 -7.33 4.92
N ALA A 102 0.62 -6.15 4.57
CA ALA A 102 -0.79 -5.95 4.21
C ALA A 102 -1.01 -4.71 3.33
N VAL A 103 -2.11 -4.71 2.58
CA VAL A 103 -2.54 -3.57 1.76
C VAL A 103 -4.06 -3.36 1.79
N GLY A 104 -4.46 -2.10 1.94
CA GLY A 104 -5.82 -1.68 2.24
C GLY A 104 -6.19 -1.92 3.71
N PHE A 105 -7.35 -1.43 4.10
CA PHE A 105 -7.86 -1.57 5.46
C PHE A 105 -9.32 -2.01 5.40
N ARG A 106 -9.52 -3.32 5.17
CA ARG A 106 -10.86 -3.94 5.06
C ARG A 106 -11.23 -4.78 6.28
N ASP A 107 -10.25 -5.49 6.83
CA ASP A 107 -10.45 -6.36 7.99
C ASP A 107 -9.38 -6.05 9.03
N GLU A 108 -9.82 -5.48 10.14
CA GLU A 108 -8.97 -5.06 11.26
C GLU A 108 -8.24 -6.25 11.89
N LYS A 109 -8.87 -7.43 11.95
CA LYS A 109 -8.26 -8.64 12.54
C LYS A 109 -7.10 -9.13 11.69
N VAL A 110 -7.25 -9.08 10.37
CA VAL A 110 -6.15 -9.42 9.45
C VAL A 110 -4.99 -8.46 9.62
N ILE A 111 -5.25 -7.16 9.75
CA ILE A 111 -4.19 -6.18 9.98
C ILE A 111 -3.50 -6.41 11.33
N GLN A 112 -4.28 -6.68 12.38
CA GLN A 112 -3.76 -7.01 13.70
C GLN A 112 -2.83 -8.23 13.68
N GLU A 113 -3.28 -9.34 13.09
CA GLU A 113 -2.48 -10.57 12.97
C GLU A 113 -1.18 -10.32 12.21
N LYS A 114 -1.24 -9.58 11.09
CA LYS A 114 -0.08 -9.25 10.26
C LYS A 114 0.92 -8.32 10.97
N LEU A 115 0.43 -7.41 11.81
CA LEU A 115 1.27 -6.52 12.60
C LEU A 115 1.74 -7.17 13.91
N GLY A 116 1.04 -8.20 14.39
CA GLY A 116 1.45 -9.07 15.50
C GLY A 116 1.36 -8.40 16.87
N PHE A 117 0.21 -7.80 17.20
CA PHE A 117 -0.10 -7.25 18.52
C PHE A 117 -1.51 -7.62 18.97
#